data_AF-A0A7V1MZ66-F1
#
_entry.id   AF-A0A7V1MZ66-F1
#
_cell.length_a   1.000
_cell.length_b   1.000
_cell.length_c   1.000
_cell.angle_alpha   90.00
_cell.angle_beta   90.00
_cell.angle_gamma   90.00
#
_symmetry.space_group_name_H-M   'P 1'
#
loop_
_entity.id
_entity.type
_entity.pdbx_description
1 polymer ?
#
loop_
_entity_poly.entity_id
_entity_poly.type
_entity_poly.pdbx_seq_one_letter_code
_entity_poly.pdbx_strand_id
1 'polypeptide(L)'
;MEFGEYFELKVVYLIALFEIGAYHKYLSKVEELIAATILHNIKYHKGEDIYQKLLFKKAAAYYHLSQLEKAEHILRELINMNPYDEVVILLLKKCLQKKQPAYVRHTRALSILAFLLSAVIISVEVLLIRNFFQDYTDSFELCRNIVFIVGLLFLLSGDLFHYVQVNTKVNKFVNAARHRRS
;
A
#
# COMPACT_ATOMS: atom_id res chain seq x y z
N MET A 1 40.33 15.46 6.37
CA MET A 1 39.59 14.20 6.18
C MET A 1 39.72 13.85 4.72
N GLU A 2 40.14 12.63 4.41
CA GLU A 2 40.02 12.13 3.04
C GLU A 2 38.53 12.08 2.68
N PHE A 3 38.18 12.46 1.45
CA PHE A 3 36.80 12.54 0.98
C PHE A 3 35.97 11.28 1.30
N GLY A 4 36.62 10.10 1.30
CA GLY A 4 36.03 8.82 1.66
C GLY A 4 35.53 8.74 3.12
N GLU A 5 36.32 9.18 4.10
CA GLU A 5 35.93 9.13 5.53
C GLU A 5 34.72 10.03 5.81
N TYR A 6 34.71 11.22 5.22
CA TYR A 6 33.59 12.15 5.35
C TYR A 6 32.31 11.60 4.72
N PHE A 7 32.44 10.93 3.57
CA PHE A 7 31.33 10.27 2.91
C PHE A 7 30.78 9.10 3.73
N GLU A 8 31.66 8.24 4.27
CA GLU A 8 31.26 7.13 5.15
C GLU A 8 30.51 7.63 6.39
N LEU A 9 31.02 8.66 7.04
CA LEU A 9 30.36 9.24 8.22
C LEU A 9 28.96 9.76 7.87
N LYS A 10 28.79 10.42 6.72
CA LYS A 10 27.48 10.88 6.24
C LYS A 10 26.52 9.73 5.96
N VAL A 11 26.99 8.65 5.33
CA VAL A 11 26.19 7.44 5.06
C VAL A 11 25.70 6.85 6.38
N VAL A 12 26.60 6.63 7.34
CA VAL A 12 26.25 6.07 8.66
C VAL A 12 25.25 6.97 9.39
N TYR A 13 25.48 8.28 9.39
CA TYR A 13 24.58 9.26 9.99
C TYR A 13 23.16 9.21 9.37
N LEU A 14 23.06 9.14 8.04
CA LEU A 14 21.77 9.05 7.35
C LEU A 14 21.07 7.73 7.62
N ILE A 15 21.80 6.62 7.63
CA ILE A 15 21.23 5.32 8.00
C ILE A 15 20.68 5.37 9.43
N ALA A 16 21.44 5.91 10.39
CA ALA A 16 20.99 6.06 11.76
C ALA A 16 19.72 6.92 11.87
N LEU A 17 19.65 8.06 11.17
CA LEU A 17 18.44 8.89 11.11
C LEU A 17 17.22 8.11 10.60
N PHE A 18 17.42 7.24 9.61
CA PHE A 18 16.35 6.41 9.09
C PHE A 18 15.89 5.36 10.11
N GLU A 19 16.84 4.65 10.75
CA GLU A 19 16.53 3.60 11.72
C GLU A 19 15.81 4.14 12.97
N ILE A 20 16.12 5.36 13.43
CA ILE A 20 15.40 6.00 14.55
C ILE A 20 14.05 6.63 14.14
N GLY A 21 13.65 6.50 12.87
CA GLY A 21 12.37 7.03 12.36
C GLY A 21 12.36 8.54 12.11
N ALA A 22 13.51 9.22 12.08
CA ALA A 22 13.61 10.65 11.81
C ALA A 22 13.48 10.97 10.30
N TYR A 23 12.40 10.50 9.66
CA TYR A 23 12.23 10.47 8.20
C TYR A 23 12.28 11.86 7.54
N HIS A 24 11.73 12.91 8.16
CA HIS A 24 11.82 14.27 7.62
C HIS A 24 13.28 14.76 7.53
N LYS A 25 14.06 14.55 8.60
CA LYS A 25 15.49 14.92 8.65
C LYS A 25 16.34 14.05 7.72
N TYR A 26 15.95 12.79 7.56
CA TYR A 26 16.58 11.91 6.58
C TYR A 26 16.36 12.45 5.16
N LEU A 27 15.10 12.71 4.78
CA LEU A 27 14.75 13.19 3.44
C LEU A 27 15.39 14.53 3.10
N SER A 28 15.54 15.43 4.08
CA SER A 28 16.18 16.73 3.84
C SER A 28 17.68 16.63 3.54
N LYS A 29 18.33 15.51 3.85
CA LYS A 29 19.79 15.34 3.74
C LYS A 29 20.21 14.26 2.74
N VAL A 30 19.33 13.29 2.47
CA VAL A 30 19.63 12.15 1.58
C VAL A 30 19.86 12.58 0.13
N GLU A 31 19.23 13.66 -0.33
CA GLU A 31 19.36 14.11 -1.73
C GLU A 31 20.78 14.55 -2.07
N GLU A 32 21.41 15.32 -1.18
CA GLU A 32 22.81 15.71 -1.33
C GLU A 32 23.74 14.50 -1.39
N LEU A 33 23.49 13.49 -0.56
CA LEU A 33 24.32 12.28 -0.53
C LEU A 33 24.11 11.43 -1.78
N ILE A 34 22.88 11.29 -2.28
CA ILE A 34 22.59 10.60 -3.55
C ILE A 34 23.30 11.32 -4.70
N ALA A 35 23.22 12.64 -4.78
CA ALA A 35 23.93 13.41 -5.80
C ALA A 35 25.46 13.18 -5.74
N ALA A 36 26.02 13.15 -4.52
CA ALA A 36 27.43 12.85 -4.32
C ALA A 36 27.82 11.43 -4.79
N THR A 37 26.97 10.42 -4.56
CA THR A 37 27.24 9.05 -5.04
C THR A 37 27.35 8.98 -6.57
N ILE A 38 26.52 9.74 -7.28
CA ILE A 38 26.54 9.81 -8.74
C ILE A 38 27.78 10.57 -9.21
N LEU A 39 28.03 11.76 -8.64
CA LEU A 39 29.11 12.65 -9.07
C LEU A 39 30.50 12.02 -8.89
N HIS A 40 30.68 11.25 -7.81
CA HIS A 40 31.93 10.57 -7.53
C HIS A 40 31.97 9.12 -8.05
N ASN A 41 30.94 8.70 -8.81
CA ASN A 41 30.79 7.36 -9.38
C ASN A 41 30.93 6.22 -8.34
N ILE A 42 30.53 6.49 -7.10
CA ILE A 42 30.54 5.52 -6.01
C ILE A 42 29.26 4.69 -6.12
N LYS A 43 29.24 3.75 -7.06
CA LYS A 43 28.14 2.79 -7.18
C LYS A 43 28.20 1.74 -6.07
N TYR A 44 29.40 1.24 -5.77
CA TYR A 44 29.60 0.18 -4.79
C TYR A 44 30.45 0.67 -3.62
N HIS A 45 29.99 0.39 -2.41
CA HIS A 45 30.77 0.60 -1.19
C HIS A 45 30.52 -0.60 -0.29
N LYS A 46 31.61 -1.23 0.19
CA LYS A 46 31.56 -2.49 0.96
C LYS A 46 30.77 -3.62 0.25
N GLY A 47 30.80 -3.66 -1.08
CA GLY A 47 30.11 -4.68 -1.89
C GLY A 47 28.61 -4.46 -2.09
N GLU A 48 28.02 -3.39 -1.53
CA GLU A 48 26.62 -3.03 -1.71
C GLU A 48 26.47 -1.83 -2.66
N ASP A 49 25.39 -1.83 -3.44
CA ASP A 49 25.00 -0.66 -4.24
C ASP A 49 24.41 0.42 -3.31
N ILE A 50 25.27 1.34 -2.84
CA ILE A 50 24.85 2.42 -1.93
C ILE A 50 23.78 3.30 -2.57
N TYR A 51 23.87 3.51 -3.88
CA TYR A 51 22.92 4.35 -4.59
C TYR A 51 21.51 3.75 -4.51
N GLN A 52 21.36 2.47 -4.83
CA GLN A 52 20.08 1.74 -4.70
C GLN A 52 19.61 1.69 -3.25
N LYS A 53 20.52 1.49 -2.28
CA LYS A 53 20.19 1.45 -0.85
C LYS A 53 19.63 2.78 -0.35
N LEU A 54 20.26 3.90 -0.71
CA LEU A 54 19.80 5.25 -0.33
C LEU A 54 18.46 5.60 -0.99
N LEU A 55 18.27 5.24 -2.27
CA LEU A 55 16.99 5.39 -2.98
C LEU A 55 15.88 4.55 -2.34
N PHE A 56 16.16 3.30 -2.00
CA PHE A 56 15.19 2.43 -1.33
C PHE A 56 14.76 3.01 0.02
N LYS A 57 15.73 3.43 0.85
CA LYS A 57 15.43 4.10 2.13
C LYS A 57 14.71 5.45 1.93
N LYS A 58 14.98 6.20 0.85
CA LYS A 58 14.23 7.41 0.47
C LYS A 58 12.77 7.08 0.16
N ALA A 59 12.51 6.04 -0.64
CA ALA A 59 11.16 5.58 -0.92
C ALA A 59 10.43 5.10 0.35
N ALA A 60 11.11 4.34 1.21
CA ALA A 60 10.56 3.89 2.48
C ALA A 60 10.23 5.07 3.42
N ALA A 61 11.08 6.10 3.49
CA ALA A 61 10.81 7.30 4.27
C ALA A 61 9.54 8.03 3.77
N TYR A 62 9.36 8.17 2.45
CA TYR A 62 8.11 8.70 1.89
C TYR A 62 6.89 7.84 2.21
N TYR A 63 7.02 6.51 2.18
CA TYR A 63 5.96 5.58 2.56
C TYR A 63 5.52 5.76 4.03
N HIS A 64 6.48 5.90 4.94
CA HIS A 64 6.21 6.15 6.36
C HIS A 64 5.55 7.51 6.60
N LEU A 65 5.91 8.53 5.82
CA LEU A 65 5.29 9.86 5.85
C LEU A 65 3.97 9.94 5.05
N SER A 66 3.45 8.80 4.56
CA SER A 66 2.23 8.72 3.74
C SER A 66 2.26 9.54 2.45
N GLN A 67 3.45 9.91 1.95
CA GLN A 67 3.65 10.53 0.63
C GLN A 67 3.75 9.44 -0.44
N LEU A 68 2.64 8.74 -0.67
CA LEU A 68 2.61 7.50 -1.44
C LEU A 68 2.95 7.70 -2.93
N GLU A 69 2.61 8.85 -3.53
CA GLU A 69 2.95 9.11 -4.93
C GLU A 69 4.46 9.16 -5.16
N LYS A 70 5.19 9.82 -4.25
CA LYS A 70 6.65 9.93 -4.33
C LYS A 70 7.33 8.59 -4.06
N ALA A 71 6.82 7.83 -3.09
CA ALA A 71 7.29 6.48 -2.82
C ALA A 71 7.08 5.56 -4.04
N GLU A 72 5.88 5.57 -4.64
CA GLU A 72 5.55 4.79 -5.83
C GLU A 72 6.50 5.09 -7.00
N HIS A 73 6.78 6.37 -7.26
CA HIS A 73 7.67 6.79 -8.35
C HIS A 73 9.06 6.16 -8.21
N ILE A 74 9.70 6.35 -7.05
CA ILE A 74 11.06 5.85 -6.79
C ILE A 74 11.10 4.31 -6.84
N LEU A 75 10.08 3.63 -6.30
CA LEU A 75 10.03 2.17 -6.32
C LEU A 75 9.90 1.60 -7.73
N ARG A 76 9.15 2.27 -8.62
CA ARG A 76 9.06 1.85 -10.03
C ARG A 76 10.40 2.02 -10.75
N GLU A 77 11.12 3.11 -10.48
CA GLU A 77 12.47 3.32 -11.01
C GLU A 77 13.43 2.25 -10.49
N LEU A 78 13.39 1.93 -9.19
CA LEU A 78 14.21 0.86 -8.61
C LEU A 78 13.91 -0.51 -9.23
N ILE A 79 12.64 -0.85 -9.51
CA ILE A 79 12.30 -2.11 -10.22
C ILE A 79 12.83 -2.09 -11.66
N ASN A 80 12.78 -0.95 -12.34
CA ASN A 80 13.39 -0.82 -13.67
C ASN A 80 14.92 -0.95 -13.61
N MET A 81 15.56 -0.56 -12.49
CA MET A 81 16.99 -0.71 -12.21
C MET A 81 17.40 -2.11 -11.74
N ASN A 82 16.52 -2.84 -11.06
CA ASN A 82 16.71 -4.23 -10.67
C ASN A 82 15.35 -4.93 -10.47
N PRO A 83 14.83 -5.65 -11.49
CA PRO A 83 13.50 -6.26 -11.42
C PRO A 83 13.46 -7.58 -10.63
N TYR A 84 14.60 -8.00 -10.06
CA TYR A 84 14.72 -9.21 -9.23
C TYR A 84 14.77 -8.89 -7.73
N ASP A 85 14.79 -7.61 -7.34
CA ASP A 85 14.77 -7.20 -5.94
C ASP A 85 13.36 -7.39 -5.33
N GLU A 86 13.18 -8.49 -4.60
CA GLU A 86 11.92 -8.83 -3.96
C GLU A 86 11.51 -7.82 -2.88
N VAL A 87 12.47 -7.19 -2.21
CA VAL A 87 12.21 -6.22 -1.13
C VAL A 87 11.58 -4.96 -1.70
N VAL A 88 12.10 -4.47 -2.82
CA VAL A 88 11.54 -3.32 -3.56
C VAL A 88 10.13 -3.65 -4.05
N ILE A 89 9.92 -4.85 -4.62
CA ILE A 89 8.62 -5.30 -5.11
C ILE A 89 7.60 -5.36 -3.96
N LEU A 90 7.99 -5.90 -2.81
CA LEU A 90 7.13 -6.00 -1.64
C LEU A 90 6.73 -4.61 -1.13
N LEU A 91 7.67 -3.67 -1.06
CA LEU A 91 7.39 -2.31 -0.62
C LEU A 91 6.46 -1.59 -1.61
N LEU A 92 6.61 -1.81 -2.92
CA LEU A 92 5.67 -1.27 -3.92
C LEU A 92 4.26 -1.82 -3.75
N LYS A 93 4.11 -3.13 -3.50
CA LYS A 93 2.80 -3.74 -3.21
C LYS A 93 2.14 -3.09 -2.00
N LYS A 94 2.89 -2.94 -0.89
CA LYS A 94 2.40 -2.27 0.33
C LYS A 94 2.02 -0.81 0.07
N CYS A 95 2.82 -0.10 -0.74
CA CYS A 95 2.56 1.28 -1.12
C CYS A 95 1.24 1.42 -1.89
N LEU A 96 1.03 0.59 -2.90
CA LEU A 96 -0.18 0.61 -3.72
C LEU A 96 -1.41 0.10 -2.96
N GLN A 97 -1.26 -0.86 -2.04
CA GLN A 97 -2.36 -1.29 -1.16
C GLN A 97 -2.80 -0.17 -0.22
N LYS A 98 -1.85 0.61 0.32
CA LYS A 98 -2.14 1.75 1.20
C LYS A 98 -2.77 2.92 0.44
N LYS A 99 -2.52 3.03 -0.86
CA LYS A 99 -3.15 4.02 -1.74
C LYS A 99 -4.60 3.63 -1.99
N GLN A 100 -5.49 3.93 -1.04
CA GLN A 100 -6.91 3.60 -1.19
C GLN A 100 -7.48 4.25 -2.44
N PRO A 101 -7.99 3.48 -3.42
CA PRO A 101 -8.61 4.05 -4.60
C PRO A 101 -9.99 4.58 -4.24
N ALA A 102 -10.39 5.68 -4.89
CA ALA A 102 -11.71 6.28 -4.72
C ALA A 102 -12.87 5.28 -4.93
N TYR A 103 -12.65 4.22 -5.72
CA TYR A 103 -13.62 3.15 -5.94
C TYR A 103 -13.94 2.33 -4.66
N VAL A 104 -12.95 2.09 -3.78
CA VAL A 104 -13.19 1.39 -2.49
C VAL A 104 -14.04 2.25 -1.56
N ARG A 105 -13.99 3.58 -1.70
CA ARG A 105 -14.86 4.49 -0.94
C ARG A 105 -16.32 4.38 -1.38
N HIS A 106 -16.59 4.23 -2.68
CA HIS A 106 -17.96 4.07 -3.19
C HIS A 106 -18.58 2.72 -2.81
N THR A 107 -17.81 1.63 -2.89
CA THR A 107 -18.27 0.30 -2.47
C THR A 107 -18.57 0.26 -0.96
N ARG A 108 -17.70 0.87 -0.13
CA ARG A 108 -17.98 1.04 1.32
C ARG A 108 -19.25 1.83 1.59
N ALA A 109 -19.47 2.93 0.88
CA ALA A 109 -20.69 3.72 1.06
C ALA A 109 -21.95 2.92 0.71
N LEU A 110 -21.91 2.14 -0.37
CA LEU A 110 -23.01 1.25 -0.77
C LEU A 110 -23.27 0.16 0.27
N SER A 111 -22.22 -0.46 0.82
CA SER A 111 -22.34 -1.45 1.90
C SER A 111 -22.95 -0.84 3.17
N ILE A 112 -22.52 0.35 3.58
CA ILE A 112 -23.09 1.06 4.74
C ILE A 112 -24.59 1.34 4.52
N LEU A 113 -24.96 1.80 3.32
CA LEU A 113 -26.35 2.07 2.97
C LEU A 113 -27.20 0.78 2.96
N ALA A 114 -26.64 -0.32 2.43
CA ALA A 114 -27.30 -1.63 2.46
C ALA A 114 -27.50 -2.15 3.90
N PHE A 115 -26.51 -1.96 4.79
CA PHE A 115 -26.66 -2.33 6.21
C PHE A 115 -27.69 -1.46 6.94
N LEU A 116 -27.76 -0.16 6.64
CA LEU A 116 -28.80 0.72 7.18
C LEU A 116 -30.20 0.29 6.73
N LEU A 117 -30.38 -0.03 5.43
CA LEU A 117 -31.65 -0.56 4.92
C LEU A 117 -32.01 -1.90 5.58
N SER A 118 -31.03 -2.79 5.74
CA SER A 118 -31.21 -4.05 6.45
C SER A 118 -31.71 -3.81 7.88
N ALA A 119 -31.09 -2.90 8.64
CA ALA A 119 -31.52 -2.57 10.01
C ALA A 119 -32.97 -2.03 10.09
N VAL A 120 -33.39 -1.23 9.10
CA VAL A 120 -34.79 -0.74 9.02
C VAL A 120 -35.75 -1.90 8.77
N ILE A 121 -35.43 -2.80 7.84
CA ILE A 121 -36.25 -3.98 7.55
C ILE A 121 -36.39 -4.87 8.79
N ILE A 122 -35.29 -5.09 9.53
CA ILE A 122 -35.29 -5.85 10.79
C ILE A 122 -36.21 -5.19 11.83
N SER A 123 -36.14 -3.87 11.95
CA SER A 123 -36.96 -3.13 12.91
C SER A 123 -38.45 -3.27 12.61
N VAL A 124 -38.84 -3.21 11.33
CA VAL A 124 -40.23 -3.40 10.88
C VAL A 124 -40.69 -4.84 11.10
N GLU A 125 -39.85 -5.82 10.80
CA GLU A 125 -40.13 -7.25 11.01
C GLU A 125 -40.44 -7.55 12.49
N VAL A 126 -39.59 -7.09 13.41
CA VAL A 126 -39.73 -7.35 14.85
C VAL A 126 -40.94 -6.64 15.45
N LEU A 127 -41.19 -5.38 15.06
CA LEU A 127 -42.26 -4.56 15.65
C LEU A 127 -43.66 -4.88 15.11
N LEU A 128 -43.78 -5.13 13.79
CA LEU A 128 -45.08 -5.29 13.13
C LEU A 128 -45.37 -6.74 12.77
N ILE A 129 -44.47 -7.42 12.06
CA ILE A 129 -44.76 -8.71 11.45
C ILE A 129 -44.84 -9.81 12.51
N ARG A 130 -43.88 -9.86 13.42
CA ARG A 130 -43.85 -10.87 14.49
C ARG A 130 -45.02 -10.74 15.48
N ASN A 131 -45.61 -9.55 15.58
CA ASN A 131 -46.69 -9.24 16.51
C ASN A 131 -48.09 -9.37 15.88
N PHE A 132 -48.24 -9.09 14.58
CA PHE A 132 -49.54 -9.10 13.89
C PHE A 132 -49.73 -10.22 12.85
N PHE A 133 -48.66 -10.81 12.31
CA PHE A 133 -48.73 -11.77 11.19
C PHE A 133 -47.78 -12.96 11.39
N GLN A 134 -48.08 -13.80 12.40
CA GLN A 134 -47.25 -14.94 12.79
C GLN A 134 -46.96 -15.93 11.64
N ASP A 135 -47.91 -16.17 10.72
CA ASP A 135 -47.73 -17.12 9.61
C ASP A 135 -46.68 -16.68 8.56
N TYR A 136 -46.31 -15.39 8.51
CA TYR A 136 -45.34 -14.85 7.56
C TYR A 136 -43.93 -14.64 8.15
N THR A 137 -43.75 -14.95 9.44
CA THR A 137 -42.50 -14.68 10.19
C THR A 137 -41.30 -15.40 9.56
N ASP A 138 -41.45 -16.68 9.20
CA ASP A 138 -40.36 -17.50 8.66
C ASP A 138 -39.84 -16.99 7.30
N SER A 139 -40.75 -16.52 6.43
CA SER A 139 -40.37 -15.98 5.12
C SER A 139 -39.60 -14.66 5.25
N PHE A 140 -39.95 -13.85 6.25
CA PHE A 140 -39.26 -12.58 6.52
C PHE A 140 -37.89 -12.79 7.15
N GLU A 141 -37.76 -13.74 8.08
CA GLU A 141 -36.46 -14.10 8.69
C GLU A 141 -35.46 -14.59 7.63
N LEU A 142 -35.92 -15.38 6.66
CA LEU A 142 -35.10 -15.87 5.55
C LEU A 142 -34.64 -14.72 4.64
N CYS A 143 -35.55 -13.81 4.28
CA CYS A 143 -35.24 -12.62 3.49
C CYS A 143 -34.19 -11.73 4.19
N ARG A 144 -34.35 -11.48 5.49
CA ARG A 144 -33.39 -10.72 6.31
C ARG A 144 -31.99 -11.31 6.24
N ASN A 145 -31.87 -12.62 6.46
CA ASN A 145 -30.57 -13.29 6.46
C ASN A 145 -29.89 -13.20 5.10
N ILE A 146 -30.65 -13.32 4.00
CA ILE A 146 -30.11 -13.13 2.64
C ILE A 146 -29.58 -11.70 2.47
N VAL A 147 -30.36 -10.69 2.83
CA VAL A 147 -29.95 -9.27 2.71
C VAL A 147 -28.67 -9.00 3.51
N PHE A 148 -28.58 -9.54 4.73
CA PHE A 148 -27.41 -9.40 5.57
C PHE A 148 -26.16 -10.08 4.99
N ILE A 149 -26.30 -11.32 4.52
CA ILE A 149 -25.21 -12.08 3.88
C ILE A 149 -24.74 -11.37 2.61
N VAL A 150 -25.66 -10.88 1.79
CA VAL A 150 -25.35 -10.13 0.57
C VAL A 150 -24.57 -8.86 0.91
N GLY A 151 -25.00 -8.10 1.93
CA GLY A 151 -24.28 -6.92 2.42
C GLY A 151 -22.84 -7.23 2.86
N LEU A 152 -22.66 -8.35 3.59
CA LEU A 152 -21.34 -8.82 4.02
C LEU A 152 -20.44 -9.21 2.84
N LEU A 153 -20.99 -9.95 1.86
CA LEU A 153 -20.27 -10.35 0.66
C LEU A 153 -19.83 -9.14 -0.19
N PHE A 154 -20.68 -8.11 -0.31
CA PHE A 154 -20.31 -6.87 -1.00
C PHE A 154 -19.15 -6.15 -0.30
N LEU A 155 -19.14 -6.11 1.02
CA LEU A 155 -18.05 -5.49 1.78
C LEU A 155 -16.73 -6.26 1.58
N LEU A 156 -16.77 -7.59 1.73
CA LEU A 156 -15.58 -8.45 1.63
C LEU A 156 -15.02 -8.49 0.20
N SER A 157 -15.91 -8.52 -0.80
CA SER A 157 -15.50 -8.56 -2.20
C SER A 157 -14.77 -7.28 -2.64
N GLY A 158 -15.16 -6.11 -2.12
CA GLY A 158 -14.47 -4.85 -2.42
C GLY A 158 -13.01 -4.84 -1.96
N ASP A 159 -12.77 -5.22 -0.71
CA ASP A 159 -11.40 -5.23 -0.14
C ASP A 159 -10.55 -6.35 -0.77
N LEU A 160 -11.13 -7.53 -1.00
CA LEU A 160 -10.43 -8.66 -1.63
C LEU A 160 -10.07 -8.37 -3.08
N PHE A 161 -11.00 -7.81 -3.86
CA PHE A 161 -10.76 -7.45 -5.25
C PHE A 161 -9.66 -6.40 -5.37
N HIS A 162 -9.64 -5.40 -4.48
CA HIS A 162 -8.57 -4.41 -4.43
C HIS A 162 -7.20 -5.06 -4.17
N TYR A 163 -7.12 -5.95 -3.18
CA TYR A 163 -5.88 -6.66 -2.85
C TYR A 163 -5.34 -7.47 -4.05
N VAL A 164 -6.21 -8.23 -4.72
CA VAL A 164 -5.85 -9.05 -5.89
C VAL A 164 -5.47 -8.18 -7.09
N GLN A 165 -6.20 -7.10 -7.34
CA GLN A 165 -5.91 -6.18 -8.45
C GLN A 165 -4.54 -5.51 -8.28
N VAL A 166 -4.19 -5.07 -7.07
CA VAL A 166 -2.87 -4.49 -6.81
C VAL A 166 -1.76 -5.52 -7.04
N ASN A 167 -1.91 -6.73 -6.51
CA ASN A 167 -0.90 -7.79 -6.66
C ASN A 167 -0.69 -8.17 -8.13
N THR A 168 -1.77 -8.32 -8.89
CA THR A 168 -1.70 -8.62 -10.33
C THR A 168 -1.08 -7.47 -11.13
N LYS A 169 -1.43 -6.21 -10.82
CA LYS A 169 -0.85 -5.03 -11.49
C LYS A 169 0.66 -4.91 -11.25
N VAL A 170 1.12 -5.10 -10.01
CA VAL A 170 2.56 -5.08 -9.69
C VAL A 170 3.28 -6.23 -10.36
N ASN A 171 2.75 -7.46 -10.28
CA ASN A 171 3.39 -8.62 -10.90
C ASN A 171 3.49 -8.47 -12.43
N LYS A 172 2.44 -7.93 -13.10
CA LYS A 172 2.50 -7.61 -14.53
C LYS A 172 3.58 -6.58 -14.85
N PHE A 173 3.70 -5.52 -14.05
CA PHE A 173 4.74 -4.50 -14.22
C PHE A 173 6.15 -5.08 -14.03
N VAL A 174 6.37 -5.88 -12.99
CA VAL A 174 7.65 -6.55 -12.71
C VAL A 174 8.01 -7.52 -13.85
N ASN A 175 7.05 -8.35 -14.31
CA ASN A 175 7.29 -9.27 -15.40
C ASN A 175 7.65 -8.53 -16.70
N ALA A 176 6.97 -7.43 -17.01
CA ALA A 176 7.33 -6.57 -18.15
C ALA A 176 8.75 -5.98 -18.02
N ALA A 177 9.16 -5.59 -16.81
CA ALA A 177 10.51 -5.10 -16.55
C ALA A 177 11.58 -6.21 -16.68
N ARG A 178 11.26 -7.45 -16.25
CA ARG A 178 12.14 -8.63 -16.42
C ARG A 178 12.35 -8.97 -17.90
N HIS A 179 11.28 -8.97 -18.70
CA HIS A 179 11.37 -9.27 -20.13
C HIS A 179 12.19 -8.25 -20.94
N ARG A 180 12.29 -6.99 -20.51
CA ARG A 180 13.13 -5.98 -21.18
C ARG A 180 14.64 -6.15 -20.92
N ARG A 181 15.01 -7.00 -19.95
CA ARG A 181 16.40 -7.21 -19.52
C ARG A 181 16.96 -8.58 -19.87
N SER A 182 16.12 -9.50 -20.33
CA SER A 182 16.54 -10.76 -20.94
C SER A 182 16.79 -10.56 -22.43
#